data_AF-A0A919EGR0-F1
#
_entry.id   AF-A0A919EGR0-F1
#
_cell.length_a   1.000
_cell.length_b   1.000
_cell.length_c   1.000
_cell.angle_alpha   90.00
_cell.angle_beta   90.00
_cell.angle_gamma   90.00
#
_symmetry.space_group_name_H-M   'P 1'
#
loop_
_entity.id
_entity.type
_entity.pdbx_description
1 polymer ?
#
loop_
_entity_poly.entity_id
_entity_poly.type
_entity_poly.pdbx_seq_one_letter_code
_entity_poly.pdbx_strand_id
1 'polypeptide(L)'
;MDDQSCAGVALFAEYMAQEYTAGRWVPTPHERQFAEDVARGDLTAPFLRSAVRQAPTGSRLGGMLAQAAEFLEYGGTQDGLVPVRQLLDAIAPELPPRRLPAGR
;
A
#
# COMPACT_ATOMS: atom_id res chain seq x y z
N MET A 1 -20.08 -6.35 9.76
CA MET A 1 -19.09 -6.27 8.67
C MET A 1 -18.81 -4.80 8.53
N ASP A 2 -17.77 -4.36 9.22
CA ASP A 2 -17.65 -3.00 9.72
C ASP A 2 -17.01 -2.11 8.66
N ASP A 3 -17.81 -1.18 8.13
CA ASP A 3 -17.46 -0.12 7.19
C ASP A 3 -16.23 0.71 7.65
N GLN A 4 -15.99 0.75 8.98
CA GLN A 4 -14.87 1.47 9.61
C GLN A 4 -13.48 0.92 9.25
N SER A 5 -13.33 -0.40 9.04
CA SER A 5 -12.04 -0.98 8.67
C SER A 5 -11.64 -0.64 7.23
N CYS A 6 -12.62 -0.46 6.33
CA CYS A 6 -12.40 -0.05 4.96
C CYS A 6 -11.92 1.41 4.87
N ALA A 7 -12.57 2.29 5.63
CA ALA A 7 -12.19 3.71 5.68
C ALA A 7 -10.79 3.90 6.29
N GLY A 8 -10.41 3.11 7.30
CA GLY A 8 -9.13 3.27 8.01
C GLY A 8 -7.91 3.14 7.10
N VAL A 9 -7.85 2.10 6.27
CA VAL A 9 -6.69 1.85 5.38
C VAL A 9 -6.61 2.89 4.26
N ALA A 10 -7.74 3.19 3.63
CA ALA A 10 -7.81 4.19 2.57
C ALA A 10 -7.38 5.58 3.09
N LEU A 11 -7.97 6.03 4.19
CA LEU A 11 -7.64 7.32 4.81
C LEU A 11 -6.18 7.39 5.24
N PHE A 12 -5.61 6.30 5.75
CA PHE A 12 -4.21 6.29 6.14
C PHE A 12 -3.26 6.38 4.94
N ALA A 13 -3.56 5.67 3.85
CA ALA A 13 -2.81 5.76 2.60
C ALA A 13 -2.92 7.16 1.97
N GLU A 14 -4.11 7.77 1.97
CA GLU A 14 -4.33 9.14 1.51
C GLU A 14 -3.55 10.16 2.35
N TYR A 15 -3.56 10.01 3.68
CA TYR A 15 -2.76 10.84 4.58
C TYR A 15 -1.27 10.71 4.27
N MET A 16 -0.75 9.49 4.09
CA MET A 16 0.65 9.28 3.72
C MET A 16 0.99 9.88 2.35
N ALA A 17 0.08 9.80 1.38
CA ALA A 17 0.25 10.43 0.06
C ALA A 17 0.33 11.96 0.16
N GLN A 18 -0.48 12.58 1.03
CA GLN A 18 -0.41 14.01 1.30
C GLN A 18 0.90 14.41 1.99
N GLU A 19 1.35 13.63 2.98
CA GLU A 19 2.64 13.86 3.65
C GLU A 19 3.83 13.74 2.68
N TYR A 20 3.78 12.75 1.78
CA TYR A 20 4.78 12.55 0.73
C TYR A 20 4.81 13.70 -0.26
N THR A 21 3.65 14.07 -0.81
CA THR A 21 3.51 15.16 -1.81
C THR A 21 3.92 16.50 -1.22
N ALA A 22 3.63 16.75 0.05
CA ALA A 22 4.03 17.96 0.74
C ALA A 22 5.50 17.96 1.19
N GLY A 23 6.26 16.88 0.95
CA GLY A 23 7.65 16.74 1.38
C GLY A 23 7.85 16.64 2.90
N ARG A 24 6.77 16.47 3.68
CA ARG A 24 6.83 16.29 5.14
C ARG A 24 7.29 14.88 5.53
N TRP A 25 7.07 13.92 4.64
CA TRP A 25 7.63 12.59 4.75
C TRP A 25 8.42 12.26 3.48
N VAL A 26 9.68 11.87 3.67
CA VAL A 26 10.56 11.40 2.60
C VAL A 26 10.90 9.94 2.89
N PRO A 27 10.45 8.98 2.05
CA PRO A 27 10.79 7.58 2.22
C PRO A 27 12.30 7.40 2.10
N THR A 28 12.88 6.66 3.05
CA THR A 28 14.29 6.27 3.00
C THR A 28 14.58 5.40 1.76
N PRO A 29 15.84 5.25 1.32
CA PRO A 29 16.17 4.37 0.20
C PRO A 29 15.64 2.94 0.38
N HIS A 30 15.72 2.38 1.59
CA HIS A 30 15.17 1.05 1.90
C HIS A 30 13.65 1.00 1.80
N GLU A 31 12.95 2.05 2.24
CA GLU A 31 11.50 2.15 2.10
C GLU A 31 11.04 2.32 0.65
N ARG A 32 11.82 3.02 -0.18
CA ARG A 32 11.54 3.12 -1.62
C ARG A 32 11.71 1.78 -2.32
N GLN A 33 12.81 1.07 -2.06
CA GLN A 33 13.02 -0.27 -2.61
C GLN A 33 11.91 -1.22 -2.19
N PHE A 34 11.54 -1.18 -0.90
CA PHE A 34 10.43 -1.96 -0.38
C PHE A 34 9.10 -1.60 -1.05
N ALA A 35 8.79 -0.32 -1.24
CA ALA A 35 7.59 0.12 -1.94
C ALA A 35 7.54 -0.40 -3.38
N GLU A 36 8.68 -0.37 -4.08
CA GLU A 36 8.81 -0.86 -5.45
C GLU A 36 8.57 -2.39 -5.53
N ASP A 37 9.15 -3.17 -4.62
CA ASP A 37 8.96 -4.61 -4.57
C ASP A 37 7.50 -4.99 -4.28
N VAL A 38 6.84 -4.23 -3.40
CA VAL A 38 5.42 -4.39 -3.09
C VAL A 38 4.54 -3.98 -4.28
N ALA A 39 4.85 -2.86 -4.94
CA ALA A 39 4.12 -2.38 -6.11
C ALA A 39 4.13 -3.37 -7.28
N ARG A 40 5.22 -4.12 -7.45
CA ARG A 40 5.31 -5.23 -8.43
C ARG A 40 4.37 -6.39 -8.11
N GLY A 41 4.02 -6.61 -6.86
CA GLY A 41 3.13 -7.70 -6.45
C GLY A 41 1.63 -7.39 -6.60
N ASP A 42 0.82 -8.45 -6.55
CA ASP A 42 -0.62 -8.33 -6.40
C ASP A 42 -0.97 -8.16 -4.92
N LEU A 43 -1.69 -7.09 -4.57
CA LEU A 43 -2.05 -6.73 -3.21
C LEU A 43 -3.13 -7.67 -2.65
N THR A 44 -2.78 -8.93 -2.49
CA THR A 44 -3.59 -9.97 -1.85
C THR A 44 -3.20 -10.06 -0.37
N ALA A 45 -4.11 -10.51 0.49
CA ALA A 45 -3.82 -10.73 1.91
C ALA A 45 -2.52 -11.55 2.15
N PRO A 46 -2.31 -12.73 1.51
CA PRO A 46 -1.09 -13.50 1.72
C PRO A 46 0.17 -12.78 1.22
N PHE A 47 0.09 -12.06 0.10
CA PHE A 47 1.21 -11.28 -0.41
C PHE A 47 1.58 -10.15 0.56
N LEU A 48 0.60 -9.36 1.00
CA LEU A 48 0.81 -8.26 1.95
C LEU A 48 1.39 -8.75 3.27
N ARG A 49 0.90 -9.86 3.83
CA ARG A 49 1.51 -10.45 5.04
C ARG A 49 2.97 -10.86 4.83
N SER A 50 3.30 -11.38 3.65
CA SER A 50 4.68 -11.73 3.32
C SER A 50 5.57 -10.49 3.18
N ALA A 51 5.05 -9.44 2.55
CA ALA A 51 5.73 -8.16 2.43
C ALA A 51 5.96 -7.50 3.80
N VAL A 52 4.96 -7.48 4.68
CA VAL A 52 5.08 -6.90 6.03
C VAL A 52 6.19 -7.55 6.85
N ARG A 53 6.39 -8.87 6.73
CA ARG A 53 7.51 -9.58 7.38
C ARG A 53 8.90 -9.15 6.87
N GLN A 54 8.96 -8.58 5.68
CA GLN A 54 10.18 -8.09 5.04
C GLN A 54 10.30 -6.56 5.14
N ALA A 55 9.32 -5.89 5.76
CA ALA A 55 9.31 -4.44 5.88
C ALA A 55 10.50 -3.96 6.73
N PRO A 56 11.14 -2.83 6.39
CA PRO A 56 12.15 -2.22 7.23
C PRO A 56 11.59 -1.91 8.62
N THR A 57 12.39 -2.16 9.67
CA THR A 57 11.98 -1.91 11.06
C THR A 57 11.59 -0.44 11.26
N GLY A 58 10.40 -0.20 11.83
CA GLY A 58 9.89 1.15 12.05
C GLY A 58 9.35 1.85 10.80
N SER A 59 9.25 1.14 9.66
CA SER A 59 8.70 1.73 8.43
C SER A 59 7.22 2.07 8.57
N ARG A 60 6.87 3.30 8.21
CA ARG A 60 5.48 3.74 8.10
C ARG A 60 4.71 2.95 7.04
N LEU A 61 5.36 2.65 5.91
CA LEU A 61 4.80 1.80 4.86
C LEU A 61 4.51 0.39 5.38
N GLY A 62 5.42 -0.20 6.16
CA GLY A 62 5.21 -1.51 6.77
C GLY A 62 3.95 -1.55 7.65
N GLY A 63 3.75 -0.53 8.48
CA GLY A 63 2.55 -0.41 9.32
C GLY A 63 1.26 -0.26 8.50
N MET A 64 1.29 0.56 7.44
CA MET A 64 0.14 0.71 6.53
C MET A 64 -0.20 -0.61 5.82
N LEU A 65 0.81 -1.33 5.30
CA LEU A 65 0.60 -2.60 4.61
C LEU A 65 0.09 -3.70 5.56
N ALA A 66 0.43 -3.64 6.85
CA ALA A 66 -0.14 -4.53 7.86
C ALA A 66 -1.66 -4.33 7.98
N GLN A 67 -2.11 -3.07 8.08
CA GLN A 67 -3.54 -2.76 8.11
C GLN A 67 -4.24 -3.15 6.80
N ALA A 68 -3.60 -2.95 5.65
CA ALA A 68 -4.13 -3.38 4.36
C ALA A 68 -4.29 -4.92 4.28
N ALA A 69 -3.36 -5.68 4.85
CA ALA A 69 -3.46 -7.13 4.93
C ALA A 69 -4.66 -7.54 5.81
N GLU A 70 -4.77 -6.97 7.01
CA GLU A 70 -5.89 -7.21 7.93
C GLU A 70 -7.23 -6.86 7.28
N PHE A 71 -7.33 -5.72 6.61
CA PHE A 71 -8.53 -5.29 5.89
C PHE A 71 -9.03 -6.36 4.89
N LEU A 72 -8.15 -6.93 4.08
CA LEU A 72 -8.53 -8.00 3.14
C LEU A 72 -8.94 -9.29 3.87
N GLU A 73 -8.32 -9.60 5.00
CA GLU A 73 -8.65 -10.80 5.80
C GLU A 73 -10.02 -10.69 6.47
N TYR A 74 -10.45 -9.48 6.81
CA TYR A 74 -11.77 -9.21 7.37
C TYR A 74 -12.85 -8.96 6.31
N GLY A 75 -12.58 -9.32 5.05
CA GLY A 75 -13.54 -9.28 3.95
C GLY A 75 -13.55 -7.98 3.15
N GLY A 76 -12.52 -7.16 3.29
CA GLY A 76 -12.25 -6.04 2.41
C GLY A 76 -11.98 -6.49 0.97
N THR A 77 -12.32 -5.63 0.01
CA THR A 77 -12.08 -5.88 -1.42
C THR A 77 -10.80 -5.20 -1.88
N GLN A 78 -10.24 -5.66 -3.01
CA GLN A 78 -9.06 -5.01 -3.58
C GLN A 78 -9.32 -3.56 -4.01
N ASP A 79 -10.57 -3.18 -4.29
CA ASP A 79 -10.94 -1.80 -4.61
C ASP A 79 -10.66 -0.84 -3.44
N GLY A 80 -10.80 -1.30 -2.20
CA GLY A 80 -10.43 -0.54 -1.00
C GLY A 80 -8.93 -0.28 -0.88
N LEU A 81 -8.09 -0.97 -1.66
CA LEU A 81 -6.64 -0.79 -1.70
C LEU A 81 -6.16 0.11 -2.83
N VAL A 82 -7.07 0.72 -3.61
CA VAL A 82 -6.69 1.68 -4.66
C VAL A 82 -5.79 2.81 -4.13
N PRO A 83 -6.09 3.46 -2.99
CA PRO A 83 -5.22 4.49 -2.42
C PRO A 83 -3.83 3.95 -2.03
N VAL A 84 -3.76 2.71 -1.51
CA VAL A 84 -2.50 2.04 -1.19
C VAL A 84 -1.67 1.83 -2.46
N ARG A 85 -2.28 1.36 -3.54
CA ARG A 85 -1.60 1.19 -4.83
C ARG A 85 -1.08 2.51 -5.37
N GLN A 86 -1.90 3.56 -5.38
CA GLN A 86 -1.50 4.89 -5.85
C GLN A 86 -0.31 5.45 -5.07
N LEU A 87 -0.29 5.28 -3.75
CA LEU A 87 0.85 5.68 -2.92
C LEU A 87 2.12 4.92 -3.28
N LEU A 88 2.03 3.60 -3.41
CA LEU A 88 3.17 2.76 -3.78
C LEU A 88 3.75 3.17 -5.15
N ASP A 89 2.88 3.39 -6.14
CA ASP A 89 3.28 3.82 -7.48
C ASP A 89 3.90 5.24 -7.47
N ALA A 90 3.40 6.15 -6.63
CA ALA A 90 3.97 7.49 -6.48
C ALA A 90 5.38 7.47 -5.86
N ILE A 91 5.64 6.55 -4.94
CA ILE A 91 6.97 6.38 -4.32
C ILE A 91 7.94 5.65 -5.24
N ALA A 92 7.42 4.77 -6.11
CA ALA A 92 8.18 3.92 -7.04
C ALA A 92 7.76 4.13 -8.52
N PRO A 93 7.97 5.33 -9.09
CA PRO A 93 7.47 5.69 -10.42
C PRO A 93 8.18 4.98 -11.59
N GLU A 94 9.33 4.33 -11.35
CA GLU A 94 10.12 3.64 -12.38
C GLU A 94 9.48 2.33 -12.87
N LEU A 95 8.35 1.92 -12.27
CA LEU A 95 7.62 0.74 -12.69
C LEU A 95 6.76 1.05 -13.93
N PRO A 96 6.85 0.24 -15.01
CA PRO A 96 5.93 0.39 -16.12
C PRO A 96 4.50 0.23 -15.61
N PRO A 97 3.53 1.07 -16.03
CA PRO A 97 2.16 1.02 -15.52
C PRO A 97 1.60 -0.38 -15.74
N ARG A 98 1.21 -1.04 -14.64
CA ARG A 98 0.57 -2.35 -14.68
C ARG A 98 -0.74 -2.17 -15.44
N ARG A 99 -0.87 -2.76 -16.63
CA ARG A 99 -2.14 -2.76 -17.37
C ARG A 99 -3.15 -3.50 -16.52
N LEU A 100 -4.06 -2.76 -15.87
CA LEU A 100 -5.25 -3.33 -15.28
C LEU A 100 -5.99 -4.08 -16.41
N PRO A 101 -6.45 -5.33 -16.20
CA PRO A 101 -7.28 -5.98 -17.19
C PRO A 101 -8.51 -5.10 -17.39
N ALA A 102 -8.74 -4.66 -18.63
CA ALA A 102 -9.98 -4.01 -19.00
C ALA A 102 -11.11 -4.97 -18.64
N GLY A 103 -11.94 -4.59 -17.66
CA GLY A 103 -13.08 -5.37 -17.23
C GLY A 103 -13.90 -5.79 -18.43
N ARG A 104 -14.28 -7.07 -18.46
CA ARG A 104 -15.12 -7.68 -19.49
C ARG A 104 -16.50 -7.94 -18.94
#